data_AF-A0A2S9F386-F1
#
_entry.id   AF-A0A2S9F386-F1
#
_cell.length_a   1.000
_cell.length_b   1.000
_cell.length_c   1.000
_cell.angle_alpha   90.00
_cell.angle_beta   90.00
_cell.angle_gamma   90.00
#
_symmetry.space_group_name_H-M   'P 1'
#
loop_
_entity.id
_entity.type
_entity.pdbx_description
1 polymer ?
#
loop_
_entity_poly.entity_id
_entity_poly.type
_entity_poly.pdbx_seq_one_letter_code
_entity_poly.pdbx_strand_id
1 'polypeptide(L)'
;MDFSEVELSDEDRTFRDELREFLVSVVTDDVIRRDRQTGDNFDEDVHLALGAAGYLERDWRAEADGGFTAVQRRIWELEIGRAHTPW
;
A
#
# COMPACT_ATOMS: atom_id res chain seq x y z
N MET A 1 24.91 -10.25 -8.18
CA MET A 1 23.68 -9.62 -7.65
C MET A 1 24.08 -8.91 -6.39
N ASP A 2 23.72 -7.63 -6.28
CA ASP A 2 23.89 -6.86 -5.06
C ASP A 2 22.63 -7.03 -4.20
N PHE A 3 22.82 -7.39 -2.94
CA PHE A 3 21.74 -7.59 -1.95
C PHE A 3 21.88 -6.62 -0.76
N SER A 4 22.69 -5.57 -0.93
CA SER A 4 22.75 -4.50 0.06
C SER A 4 21.38 -3.82 0.23
N GLU A 5 21.18 -3.26 1.42
CA GLU A 5 19.96 -2.53 1.73
C GLU A 5 19.90 -1.23 0.93
N VAL A 6 18.70 -0.87 0.46
CA VAL A 6 18.46 0.40 -0.21
C VAL A 6 18.24 1.46 0.85
N GLU A 7 19.16 2.42 0.93
CA GLU A 7 19.02 3.60 1.79
C GLU A 7 17.84 4.46 1.33
N LEU A 8 16.84 4.61 2.20
CA LEU A 8 15.66 5.43 1.94
C LEU A 8 15.95 6.91 2.20
N SER A 9 15.43 7.78 1.32
CA SER A 9 15.37 9.21 1.61
C SER A 9 14.40 9.50 2.75
N ASP A 10 14.45 10.71 3.32
CA ASP A 10 13.49 11.11 4.36
C ASP A 10 12.05 11.14 3.82
N GLU A 11 11.86 11.54 2.55
CA GLU A 11 10.56 11.51 1.89
C GLU A 11 10.02 10.08 1.75
N ASP A 12 10.86 9.13 1.36
CA ASP A 12 10.46 7.72 1.23
C ASP A 12 10.12 7.10 2.59
N ARG A 13 10.84 7.49 3.65
CA ARG A 13 10.54 7.07 5.03
C ARG A 13 9.20 7.63 5.48
N THR A 14 8.94 8.92 5.27
CA THR A 14 7.66 9.55 5.58
C THR A 14 6.52 8.87 4.83
N PHE A 15 6.66 8.66 3.52
CA PHE A 15 5.65 7.97 2.71
C PHE A 15 5.33 6.57 3.26
N ARG A 16 6.37 5.78 3.59
CA ARG A 16 6.20 4.44 4.16
C ARG A 16 5.44 4.48 5.48
N ASP A 17 5.80 5.39 6.37
CA ASP A 17 5.25 5.45 7.72
C ASP A 17 3.79 5.93 7.69
N GLU A 18 3.47 6.91 6.84
CA GLU A 18 2.09 7.36 6.58
C GLU A 18 1.24 6.25 5.93
N LEU A 19 1.78 5.54 4.94
CA LEU A 19 1.08 4.42 4.30
C LEU A 19 0.78 3.30 5.32
N ARG A 20 1.73 2.98 6.21
CA ARG A 20 1.52 1.97 7.25
C ARG A 20 0.43 2.38 8.22
N GLU A 21 0.47 3.62 8.69
CA GLU A 21 -0.56 4.16 9.58
C GLU A 21 -1.94 4.09 8.92
N PHE A 22 -2.02 4.47 7.64
CA PHE A 22 -3.24 4.37 6.86
C PHE A 22 -3.73 2.92 6.74
N LEU A 23 -2.87 1.99 6.30
CA LEU A 23 -3.23 0.58 6.12
C LEU A 23 -3.71 -0.08 7.41
N VAL A 24 -3.09 0.23 8.56
CA VAL A 24 -3.55 -0.25 9.88
C VAL A 24 -4.97 0.22 10.19
N SER A 25 -5.34 1.42 9.74
CA SER A 25 -6.67 1.98 9.99
C SER A 25 -7.78 1.36 9.12
N VAL A 26 -7.45 0.85 7.93
CA VAL A 26 -8.44 0.33 6.97
C VAL A 26 -8.41 -1.19 6.80
N VAL A 27 -7.24 -1.82 6.90
CA VAL A 27 -7.07 -3.28 6.84
C VAL A 27 -7.14 -3.85 8.25
N THR A 28 -8.34 -3.82 8.82
CA THR A 28 -8.58 -4.26 10.20
C THR A 28 -8.53 -5.79 10.33
N ASP A 29 -8.40 -6.28 11.56
CA ASP A 29 -8.48 -7.73 11.85
C ASP A 29 -9.78 -8.37 11.34
N ASP A 30 -10.89 -7.62 11.33
CA ASP A 30 -12.17 -8.11 10.81
C ASP A 30 -12.18 -8.24 9.29
N VAL A 31 -11.53 -7.32 8.57
CA VAL A 31 -11.30 -7.42 7.12
C VAL A 31 -10.48 -8.67 6.81
N ILE A 32 -9.33 -8.84 7.47
CA ILE A 32 -8.44 -10.00 7.28
C ILE A 32 -9.16 -11.31 7.62
N ARG A 33 -9.95 -11.32 8.69
CA ARG A 33 -10.74 -12.49 9.10
C ARG A 33 -11.79 -12.84 8.05
N ARG A 34 -12.51 -11.85 7.51
CA ARG A 34 -13.53 -12.05 6.47
C ARG A 34 -12.92 -12.59 5.18
N ASP A 35 -11.81 -11.99 4.72
CA ASP A 35 -11.05 -12.46 3.56
C ASP A 35 -10.70 -13.95 3.70
N ARG A 36 -10.07 -14.34 4.81
CA ARG A 36 -9.70 -15.74 5.07
C ARG A 36 -10.88 -16.70 5.20
N GLN A 37 -12.03 -16.22 5.68
CA GLN A 37 -13.23 -17.05 5.85
C GLN A 37 -13.96 -17.30 4.52
N THR A 38 -13.94 -16.31 3.63
CA THR A 38 -14.71 -16.32 2.38
C THR A 38 -13.85 -16.74 1.18
N GLY A 39 -12.54 -16.47 1.24
CA GLY A 39 -11.63 -16.51 0.09
C GLY A 39 -11.91 -15.41 -0.93
N ASP A 40 -12.78 -14.46 -0.59
CA ASP A 40 -13.10 -13.29 -1.41
C ASP A 40 -11.97 -12.28 -1.20
N ASN A 41 -10.89 -12.47 -1.97
CA ASN A 41 -9.66 -11.66 -1.96
C ASN A 41 -9.90 -10.25 -2.54
N PHE A 42 -11.02 -9.65 -2.17
CA PHE A 42 -11.45 -8.31 -2.54
C PHE A 42 -12.35 -7.77 -1.43
N ASP A 43 -11.98 -6.60 -0.90
CA ASP A 43 -12.84 -5.84 0.00
C ASP A 43 -13.06 -4.44 -0.58
N GLU A 44 -14.32 -4.14 -0.94
CA GLU A 44 -14.71 -2.89 -1.60
C GLU A 44 -14.40 -1.67 -0.74
N ASP A 45 -14.66 -1.73 0.56
CA ASP A 45 -14.47 -0.59 1.46
C ASP A 45 -12.99 -0.23 1.59
N VAL A 46 -12.11 -1.24 1.61
CA VAL A 46 -10.64 -1.03 1.57
C VAL A 46 -10.23 -0.34 0.27
N HIS A 47 -10.72 -0.79 -0.88
CA HIS A 47 -10.39 -0.18 -2.18
C HIS A 47 -10.92 1.25 -2.30
N LEU A 48 -12.14 1.51 -1.82
CA LEU A 48 -12.72 2.85 -1.79
C LEU A 48 -11.91 3.78 -0.89
N ALA A 49 -11.46 3.30 0.28
CA ALA A 49 -10.62 4.08 1.18
C ALA A 49 -9.26 4.42 0.54
N LEU A 50 -8.60 3.45 -0.08
CA LEU A 50 -7.33 3.66 -0.79
C LEU A 50 -7.49 4.64 -1.98
N GLY A 51 -8.61 4.54 -2.70
CA GLY A 51 -8.96 5.45 -3.79
C GLY A 51 -9.20 6.88 -3.30
N ALA A 52 -9.97 7.03 -2.22
CA ALA A 52 -10.25 8.33 -1.62
C ALA A 52 -8.99 9.01 -1.04
N ALA A 53 -8.04 8.22 -0.53
CA ALA A 53 -6.73 8.70 -0.09
C ALA A 53 -5.76 9.01 -1.26
N GLY A 54 -6.16 8.73 -2.51
CA GLY A 54 -5.37 9.03 -3.70
C GLY A 54 -4.27 8.02 -4.02
N TYR A 55 -4.10 6.95 -3.22
CA TYR A 55 -3.05 5.96 -3.45
C TYR A 55 -3.25 5.21 -4.78
N LEU A 56 -4.50 4.86 -5.13
CA LEU A 56 -4.79 4.13 -6.37
C LEU A 56 -4.54 4.97 -7.63
N GLU A 57 -4.81 6.27 -7.56
CA GLU A 57 -4.50 7.20 -8.65
C GLU A 57 -2.98 7.33 -8.84
N ARG A 58 -2.23 7.42 -7.72
CA ARG A 58 -0.76 7.51 -7.77
C ARG A 58 -0.10 6.21 -8.21
N ASP A 59 -0.69 5.05 -7.92
CA ASP A 59 -0.19 3.76 -8.42
C ASP A 59 -0.36 3.62 -9.94
N TRP A 60 -1.49 4.12 -10.46
CA TRP A 60 -1.79 4.09 -11.89
C TRP A 60 -0.94 5.07 -12.72
N ARG A 61 -0.68 6.27 -12.19
CA ARG A 61 0.01 7.33 -12.93
C ARG A 61 1.52 7.07 -13.07
N ALA A 62 2.10 7.63 -14.14
CA ALA A 62 3.55 7.72 -14.24
C ALA A 62 4.10 8.72 -13.21
N GLU A 63 5.36 8.54 -12.79
CA GLU A 63 6.02 9.46 -11.85
C GLU A 63 5.99 10.92 -12.35
N ALA A 64 6.20 11.13 -13.65
CA ALA A 64 6.12 12.46 -14.27
C ALA A 64 4.73 13.12 -14.18
N ASP A 65 3.68 12.33 -13.96
CA ASP A 65 2.29 12.77 -13.84
C ASP A 65 1.79 12.72 -12.38
N GLY A 66 2.71 12.64 -11.40
CA GLY A 66 2.40 12.60 -9.97
C GLY A 66 2.18 11.20 -9.40
N GLY A 67 2.55 10.16 -10.14
CA GLY A 67 2.58 8.79 -9.63
C GLY A 67 3.70 8.52 -8.62
N PHE A 68 3.81 7.29 -8.15
CA PHE A 68 4.92 6.90 -7.28
C PHE A 68 6.27 6.94 -8.01
N THR A 69 7.31 7.37 -7.29
CA THR A 69 8.70 7.08 -7.67
C THR A 69 8.95 5.57 -7.69
N ALA A 70 10.04 5.12 -8.30
CA ALA A 70 10.40 3.69 -8.28
C ALA A 70 10.52 3.11 -6.85
N VAL A 71 11.05 3.90 -5.91
CA VAL A 71 11.19 3.49 -4.49
C VAL A 71 9.83 3.48 -3.80
N GLN A 72 9.02 4.52 -3.96
CA GLN A 72 7.68 4.60 -3.37
C GLN A 72 6.76 3.49 -3.89
N ARG A 73 6.84 3.14 -5.18
CA ARG A 73 6.11 2.01 -5.77
C ARG A 73 6.47 0.72 -5.06
N ARG A 74 7.76 0.48 -4.84
CA ARG A 74 8.21 -0.73 -4.17
C ARG A 74 7.79 -0.77 -2.71
N ILE A 75 7.82 0.38 -2.03
CA ILE A 75 7.28 0.51 -0.67
C ILE A 75 5.78 0.15 -0.68
N TRP A 76 5.00 0.75 -1.58
CA TRP A 76 3.56 0.47 -1.74
C TRP A 76 3.28 -1.02 -1.88
N GLU A 77 3.90 -1.71 -2.83
CA GLU A 77 3.71 -3.15 -3.05
C GLU A 77 4.04 -3.98 -1.81
N LEU A 78 5.15 -3.65 -1.13
CA LEU A 78 5.59 -4.36 0.06
C LEU A 78 4.66 -4.15 1.24
N GLU A 79 4.20 -2.92 1.47
CA GLU A 79 3.31 -2.60 2.59
C GLU A 79 1.89 -3.11 2.36
N ILE A 80 1.36 -3.07 1.13
CA ILE A 80 0.08 -3.71 0.77
C ILE A 80 0.10 -5.21 1.09
N GLY A 81 1.19 -5.90 0.72
CA GLY A 81 1.36 -7.32 1.03
C GLY A 81 1.57 -7.60 2.53
N ARG A 82 2.34 -6.76 3.24
CA ARG A 82 2.55 -6.88 4.69
C ARG A 82 1.28 -6.67 5.50
N ALA A 83 0.41 -5.76 5.05
CA ALA A 83 -0.87 -5.50 5.69
C ALA A 83 -1.89 -6.63 5.47
N HIS A 84 -1.60 -7.60 4.58
CA HIS A 84 -2.56 -8.62 4.15
C HIS A 84 -3.84 -7.99 3.58
N THR A 85 -3.66 -6.92 2.81
CA THR A 85 -4.75 -6.23 2.11
C THR A 85 -5.45 -7.22 1.16
N PRO A 86 -6.78 -7.37 1.21
CA PRO A 86 -7.51 -8.19 0.23
C PRO A 86 -7.46 -7.49 -1.12
N TRP A 87 -6.73 -8.06 -2.08
CA TRP A 87 -6.34 -7.42 -3.35
C TRP A 87 -6.26 -8.40 -4.51
#